data_AF-A0A6P2C350-F1
#
_entry.id   AF-A0A6P2C350-F1
#
_cell.length_a   1.000
_cell.length_b   1.000
_cell.length_c   1.000
_cell.angle_alpha   90.00
_cell.angle_beta   90.00
_cell.angle_gamma   90.00
#
_symmetry.space_group_name_H-M   'P 1'
#
loop_
_entity.id
_entity.type
_entity.pdbx_description
1 polymer ?
#
loop_
_entity_poly.entity_id
_entity_poly.type
_entity_poly.pdbx_seq_one_letter_code
_entity_poly.pdbx_strand_id
1 'polypeptide(L)'
;MRPGTTSGNDPATRPADLFNDPNLAERFAAALAAGGASSSARPRPRDWAEYLDECAVRIGRPLLHFALGLPQPSPVDSASELDTGGASRDGNEEGIDVPEQVRARYRRWAAKMAELSQALPIAERLLAIQSVLCVVAQGAWDDDDQGWYLLLAGALRGLSDSDLPVEAEAAAGSLAAVALSILRASTPRYWQTRETHDYLETSRAVSYLLLAADEDRIAEYAGWLGTAFGSAALPAVVLDVATEVMDPEPLADAISGLAEIGREAHAHGPRLLHLTGKFGNPVLAALEGVGAVQDMDFTGVWATSTTGPWALIIWRSPDMVIVDGRSAVPLWQHRRLTPLQRPKALAGGKNLSSAPLVSHGPQNRPFPEASALLHLLGLSSPNPPADCSP
;
A
#
# COMPACT_ATOMS: atom_id res chain seq x y z
N MET A 1 -44.81 -28.11 34.15
CA MET A 1 -43.36 -27.85 34.21
C MET A 1 -42.68 -28.72 33.17
N ARG A 2 -42.23 -28.13 32.06
CA ARG A 2 -41.34 -28.79 31.09
C ARG A 2 -39.92 -28.27 31.35
N PRO A 3 -38.90 -29.12 31.45
CA PRO A 3 -37.53 -28.67 31.61
C PRO A 3 -37.05 -28.07 30.29
N GLY A 4 -36.49 -26.86 30.38
CA GLY A 4 -35.84 -26.17 29.27
C GLY A 4 -34.61 -26.95 28.81
N THR A 5 -34.56 -27.23 27.52
CA THR A 5 -33.37 -27.68 26.84
C THR A 5 -32.30 -26.61 26.97
N THR A 6 -31.23 -26.95 27.68
CA THR A 6 -29.93 -26.30 27.65
C THR A 6 -29.50 -26.10 26.19
N SER A 7 -29.34 -24.85 25.77
CA SER A 7 -28.56 -24.45 24.59
C SER A 7 -27.12 -24.88 24.84
N GLY A 8 -26.81 -26.13 24.46
CA GLY A 8 -25.48 -26.70 24.54
C GLY A 8 -24.59 -26.12 23.45
N ASN A 9 -23.45 -25.58 23.87
CA ASN A 9 -22.16 -25.53 23.19
C ASN A 9 -22.16 -25.97 21.71
N ASP A 10 -22.57 -25.09 20.80
CA ASP A 10 -21.99 -25.18 19.46
C ASP A 10 -20.51 -24.82 19.58
N PRO A 11 -19.59 -25.62 19.00
CA PRO A 11 -18.18 -25.27 18.99
C PRO A 11 -18.03 -23.90 18.32
N ALA A 12 -17.42 -22.95 19.02
CA ALA A 12 -17.19 -21.62 18.48
C ALA A 12 -16.42 -21.74 17.17
N THR A 13 -16.97 -21.18 16.10
CA THR A 13 -16.37 -21.16 14.76
C THR A 13 -14.93 -20.73 14.85
N ARG A 14 -14.00 -21.56 14.37
CA ARG A 14 -12.57 -21.21 14.30
C ARG A 14 -12.29 -20.49 12.98
N PRO A 15 -11.23 -19.68 12.91
CA PRO A 15 -10.80 -19.08 11.65
C PRO A 15 -10.67 -20.13 10.53
N ALA A 16 -9.98 -21.23 10.81
CA ALA A 16 -9.80 -22.32 9.84
C ALA A 16 -11.12 -22.91 9.31
N ASP A 17 -12.19 -22.92 10.09
CA ASP A 17 -13.48 -23.47 9.65
C ASP A 17 -14.11 -22.58 8.57
N LEU A 18 -14.00 -21.25 8.70
CA LEU A 18 -14.50 -20.30 7.69
C LEU A 18 -13.80 -20.49 6.34
N PHE A 19 -12.50 -20.80 6.37
CA PHE A 19 -11.70 -20.90 5.17
C PHE A 19 -11.65 -22.31 4.56
N ASN A 20 -12.21 -23.31 5.25
CA ASN A 20 -12.34 -24.67 4.75
C ASN A 20 -13.78 -25.03 4.33
N ASP A 21 -14.80 -24.25 4.73
CA ASP A 21 -16.19 -24.43 4.31
C ASP A 21 -16.79 -23.13 3.71
N PRO A 22 -16.91 -23.02 2.38
CA PRO A 22 -17.46 -21.82 1.75
C PRO A 22 -18.95 -21.59 2.06
N ASN A 23 -19.70 -22.63 2.44
CA ASN A 23 -21.09 -22.44 2.87
C ASN A 23 -21.13 -21.78 4.25
N LEU A 24 -20.24 -22.18 5.15
CA LEU A 24 -20.10 -21.57 6.46
C LEU A 24 -19.72 -20.09 6.33
N ALA A 25 -18.75 -19.79 5.46
CA ALA A 25 -18.30 -18.44 5.15
C ALA A 25 -19.46 -17.54 4.64
N GLU A 26 -20.23 -18.01 3.67
CA GLU A 26 -21.37 -17.26 3.10
C GLU A 26 -22.47 -17.03 4.15
N ARG A 27 -22.82 -18.04 4.95
CA ARG A 27 -23.80 -17.89 6.04
C ARG A 27 -23.31 -16.90 7.10
N PHE A 28 -22.02 -16.92 7.42
CA PHE A 28 -21.41 -16.01 8.37
C PHE A 28 -21.51 -14.55 7.89
N ALA A 29 -21.16 -14.28 6.63
CA ALA A 29 -21.30 -12.93 6.05
C ALA A 29 -22.77 -12.45 6.04
N ALA A 30 -23.72 -13.34 5.74
CA ALA A 30 -25.14 -13.02 5.80
C ALA A 30 -25.61 -12.68 7.24
N ALA A 31 -25.12 -13.42 8.24
CA ALA A 31 -25.41 -13.15 9.64
C ALA A 31 -24.84 -11.79 10.09
N LEU A 32 -23.61 -11.45 9.66
CA LEU A 32 -23.00 -10.14 9.92
C LEU A 32 -23.80 -9.00 9.30
N ALA A 33 -24.23 -9.14 8.04
CA ALA A 33 -25.05 -8.12 7.37
C ALA A 33 -26.38 -7.88 8.10
N ALA A 34 -27.05 -8.95 8.56
CA ALA A 34 -28.29 -8.84 9.33
C ALA A 34 -28.06 -8.23 10.73
N GLY A 35 -26.95 -8.58 11.37
CA GLY A 35 -26.54 -8.04 12.68
C GLY A 35 -26.19 -6.56 12.64
N GLY A 36 -25.47 -6.10 11.61
CA GLY A 36 -25.10 -4.70 11.42
C GLY A 36 -26.32 -3.78 11.31
N ALA A 37 -27.35 -4.19 10.56
CA ALA A 37 -28.61 -3.44 10.47
C ALA A 37 -29.32 -3.31 11.84
N SER A 38 -29.27 -4.36 12.66
CA SER A 38 -29.89 -4.39 13.99
C SER A 38 -29.07 -3.67 15.07
N SER A 39 -27.77 -3.48 14.86
CA SER A 39 -26.86 -2.82 15.81
C SER A 39 -27.19 -1.34 16.04
N SER A 40 -27.87 -0.69 15.08
CA SER A 40 -28.33 0.70 15.22
C SER A 40 -29.35 0.91 16.35
N ALA A 41 -30.01 -0.16 16.82
CA ALA A 41 -31.05 -0.12 17.84
C ALA A 41 -30.60 -0.57 19.24
N ARG A 42 -29.38 -1.12 19.38
CA ARG A 42 -28.85 -1.54 20.70
C ARG A 42 -28.21 -0.36 21.44
N PRO A 43 -28.26 -0.34 22.79
CA PRO A 43 -27.48 0.62 23.56
C PRO A 43 -26.01 0.51 23.17
N ARG A 44 -25.31 1.64 23.02
CA ARG A 44 -23.86 1.59 22.85
C ARG A 44 -23.23 0.96 24.10
N PRO A 45 -22.23 0.08 23.95
CA PRO A 45 -21.51 -0.49 25.08
C PRO A 45 -20.88 0.63 25.89
N ARG A 46 -20.82 0.46 27.21
CA ARG A 46 -20.36 1.49 28.14
C ARG A 46 -18.84 1.57 28.19
N ASP A 47 -18.17 0.45 27.94
CA ASP A 47 -16.73 0.33 27.90
C ASP A 47 -16.26 -0.72 26.88
N TRP A 48 -14.94 -0.78 26.71
CA TRP A 48 -14.29 -1.68 25.75
C TRP A 48 -14.51 -3.16 26.09
N ALA A 49 -14.59 -3.53 27.37
CA ALA A 49 -14.78 -4.92 27.77
C ALA A 49 -16.18 -5.41 27.42
N GLU A 50 -17.22 -4.60 27.70
CA GLU A 50 -18.60 -4.89 27.29
C GLU A 50 -18.72 -5.00 25.77
N TYR A 51 -18.04 -4.11 25.03
CA TYR A 51 -17.98 -4.20 23.56
C TYR A 51 -17.38 -5.53 23.08
N LEU A 52 -16.24 -5.95 23.65
CA LEU A 52 -15.60 -7.21 23.28
C LEU A 52 -16.46 -8.42 23.61
N ASP A 53 -17.17 -8.41 24.74
CA ASP A 53 -18.12 -9.48 25.10
C ASP A 53 -19.28 -9.55 24.09
N GLU A 54 -19.83 -8.41 23.68
CA GLU A 54 -20.88 -8.36 22.64
C GLU A 54 -20.37 -8.88 21.28
N CYS A 55 -19.14 -8.56 20.90
CA CYS A 55 -18.51 -9.11 19.71
C CYS A 55 -18.27 -10.62 19.85
N ALA A 56 -17.77 -11.09 20.99
CA ALA A 56 -17.54 -12.51 21.24
C ALA A 56 -18.84 -13.33 21.17
N VAL A 57 -19.98 -12.77 21.60
CA VAL A 57 -21.30 -13.39 21.44
C VAL A 57 -21.73 -13.46 19.96
N ARG A 58 -21.36 -12.47 19.15
CA ARG A 58 -21.81 -12.34 17.76
C ARG A 58 -20.97 -13.14 16.78
N ILE A 59 -19.64 -13.03 16.89
CA ILE A 59 -18.69 -13.67 15.97
C ILE A 59 -17.96 -14.85 16.60
N GLY A 60 -18.06 -15.06 17.91
CA GLY A 60 -17.31 -16.09 18.61
C GLY A 60 -15.93 -15.60 19.06
N ARG A 61 -15.46 -16.14 20.20
CA ARG A 61 -14.18 -15.75 20.81
C ARG A 61 -12.95 -16.07 19.94
N PRO A 62 -12.86 -17.21 19.23
CA PRO A 62 -11.72 -17.49 18.35
C PRO A 62 -11.59 -16.46 17.22
N LEU A 63 -12.71 -16.11 16.56
CA LEU A 63 -12.72 -15.10 15.49
C LEU A 63 -12.45 -13.69 16.02
N LEU A 64 -12.89 -13.37 17.24
CA LEU A 64 -12.53 -12.10 17.88
C LEU A 64 -11.02 -12.01 18.18
N HIS A 65 -10.42 -13.06 18.74
CA HIS A 65 -8.97 -13.10 18.97
C HIS A 65 -8.21 -12.98 17.66
N PHE A 66 -8.66 -13.70 16.64
CA PHE A 66 -8.08 -13.65 15.31
C PHE A 66 -8.13 -12.24 14.75
N ALA A 67 -9.31 -11.61 14.76
CA ALA A 67 -9.52 -10.24 14.29
C ALA A 67 -8.61 -9.21 14.98
N LEU A 68 -8.33 -9.39 16.27
CA LEU A 68 -7.51 -8.48 17.06
C LEU A 68 -6.01 -8.79 16.99
N GLY A 69 -5.58 -9.87 16.33
CA GLY A 69 -4.17 -10.28 16.31
C GLY A 69 -3.68 -10.70 17.70
N LEU A 70 -4.58 -11.32 18.46
CA LEU A 70 -4.25 -11.90 19.75
C LEU A 70 -3.85 -13.37 19.56
N PRO A 71 -2.90 -13.88 20.36
CA PRO A 71 -2.51 -15.27 20.32
C PRO A 71 -3.72 -16.20 20.42
N GLN A 72 -3.81 -17.13 19.48
CA GLN A 72 -4.85 -18.15 19.52
C GLN A 72 -4.57 -19.11 20.69
N PRO A 73 -5.58 -19.44 21.53
CA PRO A 73 -5.39 -20.45 22.56
C PRO A 73 -5.05 -21.78 21.88
N SER A 74 -3.87 -22.34 22.19
CA SER A 74 -3.47 -23.65 21.66
C SER A 74 -4.53 -24.71 22.01
N PRO A 75 -4.81 -25.67 21.12
CA PRO A 75 -5.78 -26.73 21.35
C PRO A 75 -5.24 -27.80 22.32
N VAL A 76 -4.89 -27.40 23.55
CA VAL A 76 -4.40 -28.31 24.58
C VAL A 76 -5.20 -28.06 25.85
N ASP A 77 -6.34 -28.77 25.96
CA ASP A 77 -6.90 -29.29 27.23
C ASP A 77 -8.24 -30.03 27.02
N SER A 78 -8.30 -30.90 26.01
CA SER A 78 -9.31 -31.96 25.93
C SER A 78 -8.62 -33.29 25.63
N ALA A 79 -8.05 -33.87 26.68
CA ALA A 79 -7.77 -35.30 26.87
C ALA A 79 -7.02 -36.07 25.77
N SER A 80 -5.74 -36.28 26.06
CA SER A 80 -4.98 -37.52 25.82
C SER A 80 -5.84 -38.78 25.96
N GLU A 81 -5.92 -39.57 24.89
CA GLU A 81 -5.76 -41.04 24.83
C GLU A 81 -6.40 -41.55 23.54
N LEU A 82 -5.60 -41.81 22.50
CA LEU A 82 -5.59 -43.09 21.76
C LEU A 82 -4.73 -43.02 20.49
N ASP A 83 -3.74 -43.90 20.51
CA ASP A 83 -3.22 -44.68 19.38
C ASP A 83 -2.22 -44.03 18.41
N THR A 84 -0.95 -44.18 18.77
CA THR A 84 0.20 -44.14 17.88
C THR A 84 0.17 -45.36 16.94
N GLY A 85 -0.59 -45.27 15.85
CA GLY A 85 -0.56 -46.20 14.72
C GLY A 85 0.07 -45.53 13.50
N GLY A 86 1.36 -45.79 13.27
CA GLY A 86 2.11 -45.25 12.14
C GLY A 86 1.58 -45.71 10.77
N ALA A 87 1.49 -44.78 9.85
CA ALA A 87 1.51 -45.05 8.41
C ALA A 87 2.34 -43.96 7.73
N SER A 88 3.55 -44.34 7.31
CA SER A 88 4.38 -43.57 6.39
C SER A 88 3.55 -43.22 5.15
N ARG A 89 3.40 -41.92 4.89
CA ARG A 89 2.78 -41.42 3.66
C ARG A 89 3.88 -40.85 2.77
N ASP A 90 4.59 -41.76 2.11
CA ASP A 90 5.21 -41.46 0.82
C ASP A 90 4.07 -41.35 -0.20
N GLY A 91 3.93 -40.18 -0.81
CA GLY A 91 2.94 -39.96 -1.86
C GLY A 91 2.93 -38.52 -2.34
N ASN A 92 3.60 -38.29 -3.48
CA ASN A 92 3.41 -37.22 -4.46
C ASN A 92 2.45 -36.09 -4.04
N GLU A 93 3.00 -34.92 -3.75
CA GLU A 93 2.30 -33.64 -3.80
C GLU A 93 1.93 -33.30 -5.25
N GLU A 94 0.96 -34.00 -5.82
CA GLU A 94 0.12 -33.41 -6.86
C GLU A 94 -0.74 -32.36 -6.15
N GLY A 95 -0.42 -31.07 -6.36
CA GLY A 95 -1.21 -29.97 -5.83
C GLY A 95 -2.68 -30.18 -6.19
N ILE A 96 -3.51 -30.36 -5.16
CA ILE A 96 -4.96 -30.49 -5.33
C ILE A 96 -5.45 -29.14 -5.87
N ASP A 97 -5.65 -29.07 -7.18
CA ASP A 97 -6.21 -27.89 -7.83
C ASP A 97 -7.62 -27.64 -7.25
N VAL A 98 -7.74 -26.56 -6.49
CA VAL A 98 -9.02 -26.19 -5.85
C VAL A 98 -10.00 -25.84 -6.97
N PRO A 99 -11.17 -26.49 -7.06
CA PRO A 99 -12.09 -26.25 -8.16
C PRO A 99 -12.44 -24.76 -8.28
N GLU A 100 -12.45 -24.24 -9.51
CA GLU A 100 -12.75 -22.83 -9.80
C GLU A 100 -14.07 -22.34 -9.20
N GLN A 101 -15.06 -23.23 -9.09
CA GLN A 101 -16.33 -22.94 -8.43
C GLN A 101 -16.15 -22.59 -6.95
N VAL A 102 -15.22 -23.25 -6.25
CA VAL A 102 -14.88 -22.97 -4.84
C VAL A 102 -14.14 -21.63 -4.74
N ARG A 103 -13.14 -21.39 -5.61
CA ARG A 103 -12.43 -20.09 -5.69
C ARG A 103 -13.39 -18.93 -5.93
N ALA A 104 -14.30 -19.05 -6.89
CA ALA A 104 -15.32 -18.05 -7.18
C ALA A 104 -16.25 -17.76 -5.98
N ARG A 105 -16.58 -18.77 -5.17
CA ARG A 105 -17.36 -18.56 -3.94
C ARG A 105 -16.58 -17.76 -2.91
N TYR A 106 -15.32 -18.11 -2.67
CA TYR A 106 -14.48 -17.35 -1.74
C TYR A 106 -14.22 -15.92 -2.22
N ARG A 107 -14.01 -15.69 -3.52
CA ARG A 107 -13.90 -14.32 -4.07
C ARG A 107 -15.16 -13.50 -3.81
N ARG A 108 -16.35 -14.07 -4.00
CA ARG A 108 -17.62 -13.39 -3.68
C ARG A 108 -17.77 -13.11 -2.19
N TRP A 109 -17.35 -14.05 -1.35
CA TRP A 109 -17.37 -13.87 0.10
C TRP A 109 -16.42 -12.76 0.55
N ALA A 110 -15.17 -12.75 0.08
CA ALA A 110 -14.18 -11.70 0.34
C ALA A 110 -14.69 -10.33 -0.12
N ALA A 111 -15.28 -10.25 -1.33
CA ALA A 111 -15.90 -9.03 -1.82
C ALA A 111 -17.03 -8.55 -0.91
N LYS A 112 -17.85 -9.47 -0.39
CA LYS A 112 -18.92 -9.12 0.55
C LYS A 112 -18.39 -8.62 1.88
N MET A 113 -17.34 -9.24 2.42
CA MET A 113 -16.68 -8.79 3.64
C MET A 113 -16.08 -7.39 3.46
N ALA A 114 -15.39 -7.14 2.34
CA ALA A 114 -14.86 -5.82 2.02
C ALA A 114 -15.95 -4.74 1.92
N GLU A 115 -17.07 -5.05 1.25
CA GLU A 115 -18.24 -4.14 1.17
C GLU A 115 -18.81 -3.83 2.57
N LEU A 116 -18.98 -4.86 3.41
CA LEU A 116 -19.54 -4.69 4.75
C LEU A 116 -18.61 -3.95 5.71
N SER A 117 -17.28 -4.02 5.50
CA SER A 117 -16.27 -3.50 6.42
C SER A 117 -16.55 -2.05 6.86
N GLN A 118 -17.04 -1.19 5.97
CA GLN A 118 -17.31 0.22 6.31
C GLN A 118 -18.49 0.41 7.27
N ALA A 119 -19.47 -0.51 7.23
CA ALA A 119 -20.68 -0.44 8.05
C ALA A 119 -20.59 -1.25 9.35
N LEU A 120 -19.55 -2.05 9.51
CA LEU A 120 -19.38 -2.95 10.66
C LEU A 120 -18.70 -2.24 11.84
N PRO A 121 -18.87 -2.70 13.08
CA PRO A 121 -18.05 -2.24 14.21
C PRO A 121 -16.60 -2.73 14.07
N ILE A 122 -15.68 -2.10 14.83
CA ILE A 122 -14.23 -2.23 14.58
C ILE A 122 -13.71 -3.67 14.53
N ALA A 123 -14.07 -4.54 15.49
CA ALA A 123 -13.60 -5.92 15.52
C ALA A 123 -14.00 -6.68 14.24
N GLU A 124 -15.22 -6.46 13.75
CA GLU A 124 -15.68 -7.05 12.50
C GLU A 124 -15.08 -6.39 11.26
N ARG A 125 -14.70 -5.11 11.30
CA ARG A 125 -13.91 -4.47 10.23
C ARG A 125 -12.54 -5.14 10.10
N LEU A 126 -11.84 -5.35 11.23
CA LEU A 126 -10.55 -6.04 11.26
C LEU A 126 -10.68 -7.49 10.77
N LEU A 127 -11.74 -8.19 11.19
CA LEU A 127 -12.05 -9.53 10.68
C LEU A 127 -12.29 -9.52 9.18
N ALA A 128 -12.98 -8.52 8.63
CA ALA A 128 -13.21 -8.42 7.19
C ALA A 128 -11.91 -8.28 6.40
N ILE A 129 -10.99 -7.43 6.86
CA ILE A 129 -9.67 -7.24 6.24
C ILE A 129 -8.86 -8.54 6.28
N GLN A 130 -8.81 -9.20 7.43
CA GLN A 130 -8.13 -10.50 7.53
C GLN A 130 -8.79 -11.57 6.67
N SER A 131 -10.12 -11.58 6.57
CA SER A 131 -10.82 -12.52 5.69
C SER A 131 -10.40 -12.34 4.24
N VAL A 132 -10.27 -11.09 3.77
CA VAL A 132 -9.74 -10.80 2.43
C VAL A 132 -8.31 -11.34 2.29
N LEU A 133 -7.42 -11.02 3.23
CA LEU A 133 -6.03 -11.50 3.22
C LEU A 133 -5.94 -13.03 3.19
N CYS A 134 -6.74 -13.74 3.98
CA CYS A 134 -6.77 -15.20 4.01
C CYS A 134 -7.19 -15.79 2.67
N VAL A 135 -8.24 -15.24 2.06
CA VAL A 135 -8.74 -15.76 0.78
C VAL A 135 -7.72 -15.52 -0.33
N VAL A 136 -7.01 -14.39 -0.32
CA VAL A 136 -5.91 -14.13 -1.26
C VAL A 136 -4.76 -15.11 -1.01
N ALA A 137 -4.37 -15.31 0.25
CA ALA A 137 -3.28 -16.22 0.61
C ALA A 137 -3.53 -17.68 0.18
N GLN A 138 -4.79 -18.08 0.04
CA GLN A 138 -5.19 -19.41 -0.43
C GLN A 138 -5.21 -19.58 -1.95
N GLY A 139 -4.80 -18.55 -2.71
CA GLY A 139 -4.77 -18.63 -4.18
C GLY A 139 -6.18 -18.64 -4.79
N ALA A 140 -7.13 -17.90 -4.19
CA ALA A 140 -8.47 -17.76 -4.78
C ALA A 140 -8.50 -16.90 -6.05
N TRP A 141 -7.42 -16.16 -6.32
CA TRP A 141 -7.17 -15.41 -7.54
C TRP A 141 -6.02 -16.04 -8.31
N ASP A 142 -6.09 -15.99 -9.63
CA ASP A 142 -4.97 -16.34 -10.50
C ASP A 142 -3.88 -15.25 -10.41
N ASP A 143 -2.64 -15.58 -10.75
CA ASP A 143 -1.48 -14.66 -10.61
C ASP A 143 -1.68 -13.32 -11.34
N ASP A 144 -2.40 -13.33 -12.47
CA ASP A 144 -2.69 -12.13 -13.27
C ASP A 144 -3.98 -11.38 -12.82
N ASP A 145 -4.78 -11.96 -11.92
CA ASP A 145 -6.05 -11.38 -11.46
C ASP A 145 -5.84 -10.54 -10.20
N GLN A 146 -5.63 -9.23 -10.40
CA GLN A 146 -5.48 -8.24 -9.33
C GLN A 146 -6.82 -7.78 -8.73
N GLY A 147 -7.94 -8.49 -8.96
CA GLY A 147 -9.25 -8.12 -8.43
C GLY A 147 -9.29 -8.02 -6.89
N TRP A 148 -8.43 -8.78 -6.19
CA TRP A 148 -8.31 -8.72 -4.74
C TRP A 148 -7.72 -7.41 -4.22
N TYR A 149 -6.85 -6.76 -5.02
CA TYR A 149 -6.14 -5.54 -4.66
C TYR A 149 -7.13 -4.46 -4.24
N LEU A 150 -8.14 -4.25 -5.08
CA LEU A 150 -9.19 -3.24 -4.86
C LEU A 150 -10.04 -3.53 -3.63
N LEU A 151 -10.28 -4.82 -3.34
CA LEU A 151 -11.05 -5.24 -2.16
C LEU A 151 -10.27 -4.91 -0.89
N LEU A 152 -8.99 -5.25 -0.84
CA LEU A 152 -8.14 -4.99 0.32
C LEU A 152 -7.92 -3.49 0.53
N ALA A 153 -7.59 -2.74 -0.52
CA ALA A 153 -7.45 -1.28 -0.45
C ALA A 153 -8.75 -0.59 -0.02
N GLY A 154 -9.90 -1.06 -0.52
CA GLY A 154 -11.22 -0.56 -0.10
C GLY A 154 -11.54 -0.85 1.37
N ALA A 155 -11.22 -2.06 1.84
CA ALA A 155 -11.44 -2.46 3.23
C ALA A 155 -10.54 -1.68 4.21
N LEU A 156 -9.26 -1.46 3.86
CA LEU A 156 -8.33 -0.66 4.65
C LEU A 156 -8.78 0.79 4.78
N ARG A 157 -9.28 1.41 3.70
CA ARG A 157 -9.86 2.75 3.77
C ARG A 157 -11.07 2.82 4.72
N GLY A 158 -11.74 1.71 5.00
CA GLY A 158 -12.79 1.65 6.03
C GLY A 158 -12.28 1.78 7.47
N LEU A 159 -10.97 1.67 7.71
CA LEU A 159 -10.36 1.92 9.02
C LEU A 159 -10.11 3.40 9.32
N SER A 160 -10.11 4.27 8.30
CA SER A 160 -9.83 5.70 8.48
C SER A 160 -10.98 6.50 9.12
N ASP A 161 -12.11 5.83 9.36
CA ASP A 161 -13.30 6.42 9.93
C ASP A 161 -13.09 6.72 11.43
N SER A 162 -13.58 7.87 11.90
CA SER A 162 -13.19 8.49 13.18
C SER A 162 -13.72 7.81 14.45
N ASP A 163 -14.38 6.66 14.31
CA ASP A 163 -15.05 5.95 15.41
C ASP A 163 -14.16 4.86 16.05
N LEU A 164 -12.85 4.91 15.83
CA LEU A 164 -11.90 3.93 16.36
C LEU A 164 -11.59 4.22 17.85
N PRO A 165 -11.87 3.29 18.78
CA PRO A 165 -11.43 3.43 20.16
C PRO A 165 -9.92 3.22 20.30
N VAL A 166 -9.30 3.93 21.26
CA VAL A 166 -7.85 3.89 21.51
C VAL A 166 -7.35 2.47 21.74
N GLU A 167 -8.16 1.64 22.42
CA GLU A 167 -7.84 0.24 22.72
C GLU A 167 -7.72 -0.64 21.46
N ALA A 168 -8.30 -0.21 20.33
CA ALA A 168 -8.24 -0.92 19.05
C ALA A 168 -7.17 -0.35 18.10
N GLU A 169 -6.59 0.82 18.40
CA GLU A 169 -5.60 1.49 17.53
C GLU A 169 -4.41 0.59 17.22
N ALA A 170 -3.87 -0.11 18.23
CA ALA A 170 -2.75 -1.02 18.02
C ALA A 170 -3.10 -2.22 17.12
N ALA A 171 -4.32 -2.76 17.25
CA ALA A 171 -4.79 -3.84 16.38
C ALA A 171 -4.95 -3.36 14.94
N ALA A 172 -5.56 -2.19 14.76
CA ALA A 172 -5.85 -1.60 13.46
C ALA A 172 -4.58 -1.14 12.75
N GLY A 173 -3.69 -0.45 13.45
CA GLY A 173 -2.39 0.01 12.94
C GLY A 173 -1.50 -1.15 12.48
N SER A 174 -1.40 -2.20 13.30
CA SER A 174 -0.61 -3.40 12.95
C SER A 174 -1.17 -4.14 11.73
N LEU A 175 -2.49 -4.31 11.65
CA LEU A 175 -3.12 -4.96 10.50
C LEU A 175 -3.00 -4.11 9.23
N ALA A 176 -3.16 -2.79 9.36
CA ALA A 176 -2.98 -1.85 8.27
C ALA A 176 -1.54 -1.88 7.75
N ALA A 177 -0.53 -1.93 8.61
CA ALA A 177 0.87 -2.06 8.23
C ALA A 177 1.11 -3.33 7.39
N VAL A 178 0.67 -4.49 7.86
CA VAL A 178 0.81 -5.77 7.15
C VAL A 178 0.12 -5.72 5.78
N ALA A 179 -1.12 -5.25 5.74
CA ALA A 179 -1.88 -5.17 4.50
C ALA A 179 -1.30 -4.14 3.51
N LEU A 180 -0.79 -3.00 3.99
CA LEU A 180 -0.08 -2.03 3.14
C LEU A 180 1.22 -2.61 2.57
N SER A 181 1.97 -3.39 3.34
CA SER A 181 3.17 -4.08 2.85
C SER A 181 2.84 -5.05 1.71
N ILE A 182 1.74 -5.80 1.84
CA ILE A 182 1.25 -6.71 0.78
C ILE A 182 0.81 -5.93 -0.46
N LEU A 183 0.00 -4.87 -0.30
CA LEU A 183 -0.38 -4.01 -1.42
C LEU A 183 0.84 -3.37 -2.09
N ARG A 184 1.85 -2.98 -1.30
CA ARG A 184 3.08 -2.36 -1.80
C ARG A 184 3.86 -3.31 -2.71
N ALA A 185 3.99 -4.59 -2.33
CA ALA A 185 4.68 -5.59 -3.13
C ALA A 185 4.02 -5.83 -4.50
N SER A 186 2.71 -5.59 -4.61
CA SER A 186 1.95 -5.70 -5.87
C SER A 186 1.81 -4.38 -6.63
N THR A 187 2.43 -3.29 -6.16
CA THR A 187 2.28 -1.95 -6.74
C THR A 187 3.58 -1.47 -7.36
N PRO A 188 3.65 -1.26 -8.68
CA PRO A 188 4.81 -0.64 -9.31
C PRO A 188 5.08 0.76 -8.74
N ARG A 189 6.34 1.12 -8.44
CA ARG A 189 6.67 2.45 -7.88
C ARG A 189 6.58 3.55 -8.93
N TYR A 190 6.93 3.20 -10.16
CA TYR A 190 7.15 4.20 -11.20
C TYR A 190 5.91 4.49 -12.07
N TRP A 191 5.18 3.45 -12.45
CA TRP A 191 4.05 3.56 -13.37
C TRP A 191 2.85 4.19 -12.69
N GLN A 192 2.05 4.97 -13.43
CA GLN A 192 0.75 5.44 -12.96
C GLN A 192 -0.31 4.41 -13.32
N THR A 193 -0.27 3.28 -12.62
CA THR A 193 -1.36 2.33 -12.70
C THR A 193 -2.46 2.73 -11.72
N ARG A 194 -3.63 2.11 -11.87
CA ARG A 194 -4.72 2.31 -10.91
C ARG A 194 -4.30 1.87 -9.51
N GLU A 195 -3.57 0.77 -9.42
CA GLU A 195 -3.03 0.20 -8.18
C GLU A 195 -2.10 1.20 -7.50
N THR A 196 -1.27 1.93 -8.26
CA THR A 196 -0.39 2.97 -7.70
C THR A 196 -1.19 4.10 -7.05
N HIS A 197 -2.28 4.53 -7.69
CA HIS A 197 -3.16 5.54 -7.11
C HIS A 197 -3.86 5.02 -5.86
N ASP A 198 -4.42 3.81 -5.93
CA ASP A 198 -5.17 3.19 -4.84
C ASP A 198 -4.27 2.89 -3.64
N TYR A 199 -3.00 2.49 -3.85
CA TYR A 199 -1.99 2.37 -2.80
C TYR A 199 -1.77 3.68 -2.05
N LEU A 200 -1.50 4.76 -2.79
CA LEU A 200 -1.18 6.06 -2.21
C LEU A 200 -2.37 6.66 -1.46
N GLU A 201 -3.57 6.52 -2.01
CA GLU A 201 -4.80 6.95 -1.35
C GLU A 201 -5.04 6.16 -0.05
N THR A 202 -4.88 4.84 -0.11
CA THR A 202 -5.06 3.95 1.06
C THR A 202 -4.01 4.23 2.13
N SER A 203 -2.75 4.35 1.75
CA SER A 203 -1.64 4.66 2.66
C SER A 203 -1.87 5.97 3.40
N ARG A 204 -2.29 7.03 2.70
CA ARG A 204 -2.67 8.30 3.34
C ARG A 204 -3.82 8.14 4.31
N ALA A 205 -4.86 7.41 3.91
CA ALA A 205 -6.07 7.23 4.71
C ALA A 205 -5.77 6.55 6.07
N VAL A 206 -4.83 5.61 6.12
CA VAL A 206 -4.51 4.86 7.36
C VAL A 206 -3.18 5.26 8.00
N SER A 207 -2.44 6.22 7.43
CA SER A 207 -1.10 6.64 7.90
C SER A 207 -1.06 6.96 9.41
N TYR A 208 -2.10 7.61 9.94
CA TYR A 208 -2.18 7.97 11.35
C TYR A 208 -2.28 6.75 12.28
N LEU A 209 -2.82 5.62 11.81
CA LEU A 209 -2.92 4.38 12.59
C LEU A 209 -1.58 3.69 12.73
N LEU A 210 -0.65 3.92 11.79
CA LEU A 210 0.67 3.29 11.81
C LEU A 210 1.49 3.74 13.03
N LEU A 211 1.19 4.90 13.60
CA LEU A 211 1.79 5.39 14.84
C LEU A 211 1.48 4.48 16.05
N ALA A 212 0.37 3.74 16.00
CA ALA A 212 -0.03 2.80 17.05
C ALA A 212 0.35 1.35 16.72
N ALA A 213 0.96 1.08 15.56
CA ALA A 213 1.32 -0.28 15.16
C ALA A 213 2.26 -0.92 16.18
N ASP A 214 2.05 -2.20 16.44
CA ASP A 214 2.69 -2.99 17.48
C ASP A 214 3.41 -4.18 16.83
N GLU A 215 4.69 -4.35 17.16
CA GLU A 215 5.57 -5.33 16.50
C GLU A 215 5.12 -6.78 16.75
N ASP A 216 4.64 -7.08 17.95
CA ASP A 216 4.16 -8.43 18.30
C ASP A 216 2.90 -8.78 17.52
N ARG A 217 1.95 -7.83 17.37
CA ARG A 217 0.76 -8.02 16.53
C ARG A 217 1.08 -8.09 15.05
N ILE A 218 2.06 -7.31 14.57
CA ILE A 218 2.55 -7.44 13.19
C ILE A 218 3.05 -8.87 12.98
N ALA A 219 3.86 -9.40 13.89
CA ALA A 219 4.37 -10.77 13.81
C ALA A 219 3.24 -11.82 13.80
N GLU A 220 2.22 -11.65 14.64
CA GLU A 220 1.06 -12.55 14.67
C GLU A 220 0.28 -12.52 13.34
N TYR A 221 0.00 -11.33 12.80
CA TYR A 221 -0.70 -11.20 11.52
C TYR A 221 0.12 -11.72 10.34
N ALA A 222 1.42 -11.44 10.31
CA ALA A 222 2.33 -11.86 9.25
C ALA A 222 2.63 -13.37 9.29
N GLY A 223 2.61 -14.00 10.47
CA GLY A 223 3.16 -15.34 10.70
C GLY A 223 2.61 -16.43 9.76
N TRP A 224 1.35 -16.33 9.34
CA TRP A 224 0.72 -17.28 8.42
C TRP A 224 0.65 -16.79 6.97
N LEU A 225 0.93 -15.50 6.72
CA LEU A 225 0.89 -14.87 5.40
C LEU A 225 2.19 -15.09 4.60
N GLY A 226 3.29 -15.42 5.28
CA GLY A 226 4.61 -15.58 4.65
C GLY A 226 4.67 -16.64 3.55
N THR A 227 3.85 -17.69 3.61
CA THR A 227 3.81 -18.73 2.57
C THR A 227 3.23 -18.21 1.25
N ALA A 228 2.28 -17.29 1.30
CA ALA A 228 1.60 -16.76 0.11
C ALA A 228 2.22 -15.48 -0.42
N PHE A 229 2.69 -14.61 0.47
CA PHE A 229 3.18 -13.26 0.11
C PHE A 229 4.70 -13.11 0.21
N GLY A 230 5.42 -14.18 0.58
CA GLY A 230 6.88 -14.19 0.64
C GLY A 230 7.43 -13.08 1.54
N SER A 231 8.38 -12.31 1.00
CA SER A 231 9.04 -11.23 1.75
C SER A 231 8.12 -10.10 2.17
N ALA A 232 7.00 -9.88 1.46
CA ALA A 232 6.06 -8.80 1.77
C ALA A 232 5.36 -8.98 3.14
N ALA A 233 5.29 -10.22 3.63
CA ALA A 233 4.75 -10.55 4.93
C ALA A 233 5.86 -10.79 5.99
N LEU A 234 7.11 -10.40 5.75
CA LEU A 234 8.13 -10.43 6.80
C LEU A 234 7.96 -9.22 7.73
N PRO A 235 7.96 -9.39 9.07
CA PRO A 235 7.77 -8.27 10.01
C PRO A 235 8.71 -7.08 9.77
N ALA A 236 9.99 -7.35 9.46
CA ALA A 236 10.96 -6.30 9.13
C ALA A 236 10.55 -5.49 7.90
N VAL A 237 10.11 -6.14 6.82
CA VAL A 237 9.65 -5.48 5.59
C VAL A 237 8.36 -4.68 5.85
N VAL A 238 7.46 -5.22 6.67
CA VAL A 238 6.23 -4.53 7.09
C VAL A 238 6.55 -3.23 7.83
N LEU A 239 7.52 -3.27 8.76
CA LEU A 239 7.97 -2.10 9.51
C LEU A 239 8.67 -1.08 8.62
N ASP A 240 9.49 -1.53 7.65
CA ASP A 240 10.12 -0.65 6.67
C ASP A 240 9.06 0.08 5.83
N VAL A 241 8.04 -0.63 5.34
CA VAL A 241 6.93 -0.02 4.58
C VAL A 241 6.11 0.92 5.46
N ALA A 242 5.83 0.57 6.71
CA ALA A 242 5.12 1.45 7.63
C ALA A 242 5.90 2.75 7.88
N THR A 243 7.22 2.64 8.00
CA THR A 243 8.14 3.79 8.14
C THR A 243 8.13 4.65 6.87
N GLU A 244 8.22 4.05 5.67
CA GLU A 244 8.11 4.74 4.37
C GLU A 244 6.79 5.54 4.26
N VAL A 245 5.69 5.00 4.78
CA VAL A 245 4.39 5.70 4.76
C VAL A 245 4.31 6.84 5.77
N MET A 246 4.90 6.70 6.95
CA MET A 246 4.86 7.72 8.01
C MET A 246 5.83 8.87 7.76
N ASP A 247 7.02 8.57 7.23
CA ASP A 247 8.06 9.54 6.88
C ASP A 247 8.45 9.36 5.42
N PRO A 248 7.61 9.82 4.48
CA PRO A 248 7.88 9.64 3.07
C PRO A 248 9.16 10.37 2.67
N GLU A 249 10.03 9.69 1.94
CA GLU A 249 11.25 10.24 1.35
C GLU A 249 11.10 10.33 -0.18
N PRO A 250 10.55 11.44 -0.72
CA PRO A 250 10.14 11.50 -2.13
C PRO A 250 11.29 11.26 -3.12
N LEU A 251 12.52 11.62 -2.75
CA LEU A 251 13.70 11.37 -3.57
C LEU A 251 14.11 9.89 -3.55
N ALA A 252 14.10 9.23 -2.39
CA ALA A 252 14.41 7.81 -2.29
C ALA A 252 13.38 6.96 -3.04
N ASP A 253 12.11 7.34 -2.93
CA ASP A 253 11.01 6.72 -3.69
C ASP A 253 11.17 6.90 -5.19
N ALA A 254 11.52 8.11 -5.63
CA ALA A 254 11.77 8.39 -7.03
C ALA A 254 12.97 7.62 -7.57
N ILE A 255 14.07 7.54 -6.81
CA ILE A 255 15.26 6.76 -7.17
C ILE A 255 14.89 5.28 -7.35
N SER A 256 14.16 4.72 -6.39
CA SER A 256 13.71 3.33 -6.43
C SER A 256 12.80 3.06 -7.63
N GLY A 257 11.81 3.93 -7.88
CA GLY A 257 10.94 3.80 -9.05
C GLY A 257 11.67 3.98 -10.37
N LEU A 258 12.59 4.93 -10.46
CA LEU A 258 13.43 5.12 -11.65
C LEU A 258 14.32 3.88 -11.90
N ALA A 259 14.84 3.23 -10.85
CA ALA A 259 15.59 1.99 -10.98
C ALA A 259 14.75 0.84 -11.57
N GLU A 260 13.45 0.74 -11.25
CA GLU A 260 12.53 -0.27 -11.81
C GLU A 260 12.42 -0.18 -13.34
N ILE A 261 12.54 1.02 -13.92
CA ILE A 261 12.56 1.22 -15.38
C ILE A 261 13.98 1.28 -15.97
N GLY A 262 14.99 0.87 -15.21
CA GLY A 262 16.38 0.84 -15.64
C GLY A 262 17.03 2.23 -15.78
N ARG A 263 16.57 3.21 -15.01
CA ARG A 263 17.23 4.52 -14.89
C ARG A 263 18.15 4.52 -13.68
N GLU A 264 19.38 4.98 -13.89
CA GLU A 264 20.31 5.23 -12.80
C GLU A 264 20.06 6.65 -12.27
N ALA A 265 19.76 6.74 -10.97
CA ALA A 265 19.32 7.98 -10.33
C ALA A 265 20.00 8.15 -8.97
N HIS A 266 20.47 9.36 -8.69
CA HIS A 266 21.23 9.69 -7.47
C HIS A 266 20.68 10.97 -6.84
N ALA A 267 20.57 11.00 -5.51
CA ALA A 267 20.21 12.22 -4.79
C ALA A 267 21.44 13.12 -4.60
N HIS A 268 21.29 14.42 -4.82
CA HIS A 268 22.33 15.43 -4.59
C HIS A 268 21.86 16.49 -3.58
N GLY A 269 21.46 16.03 -2.40
CA GLY A 269 20.80 16.84 -1.37
C GLY A 269 19.27 16.68 -1.40
N PRO A 270 18.54 17.43 -0.56
CA PRO A 270 17.13 17.13 -0.26
C PRO A 270 16.14 17.48 -1.37
N ARG A 271 16.59 18.15 -2.44
CA ARG A 271 15.73 18.67 -3.52
C ARG A 271 16.33 18.50 -4.91
N LEU A 272 17.37 17.68 -5.03
CA LEU A 272 18.11 17.50 -6.27
C LEU A 272 18.25 16.03 -6.59
N LEU A 273 17.86 15.66 -7.80
CA LEU A 273 18.04 14.34 -8.37
C LEU A 273 18.96 14.44 -9.59
N HIS A 274 19.78 13.43 -9.82
CA HIS A 274 20.63 13.34 -10.99
C HIS A 274 20.47 11.99 -11.66
N LEU A 275 20.01 12.02 -12.91
CA LEU A 275 19.91 10.86 -13.77
C LEU A 275 21.17 10.71 -14.62
N THR A 276 21.76 9.53 -14.61
CA THR A 276 22.90 9.17 -15.46
C THR A 276 22.50 8.05 -16.42
N GLY A 277 23.08 8.06 -17.62
CA GLY A 277 22.81 6.99 -18.59
C GLY A 277 22.96 7.43 -20.03
N LYS A 278 22.52 6.60 -20.97
CA LYS A 278 22.56 6.90 -22.41
C LYS A 278 21.27 7.56 -22.85
N PHE A 279 21.27 8.88 -22.99
CA PHE A 279 20.07 9.65 -23.37
C PHE A 279 20.20 10.27 -24.75
N GLY A 280 19.28 9.96 -25.67
CA GLY A 280 19.17 10.70 -26.94
C GLY A 280 18.64 12.13 -26.74
N ASN A 281 17.88 12.36 -25.66
CA ASN A 281 17.36 13.66 -25.29
C ASN A 281 17.45 13.86 -23.76
N PRO A 282 18.50 14.52 -23.24
CA PRO A 282 18.65 14.77 -21.80
C PRO A 282 17.50 15.58 -21.20
N VAL A 283 16.89 16.51 -21.95
CA VAL A 283 15.74 17.29 -21.46
C VAL A 283 14.54 16.38 -21.18
N LEU A 284 14.26 15.40 -22.04
CA LEU A 284 13.17 14.45 -21.79
C LEU A 284 13.48 13.51 -20.62
N ALA A 285 14.74 13.11 -20.44
CA ALA A 285 15.16 12.32 -19.29
C ALA A 285 15.04 13.12 -17.99
N ALA A 286 15.48 14.38 -17.97
CA ALA A 286 15.31 15.25 -16.81
C ALA A 286 13.81 15.48 -16.50
N LEU A 287 12.97 15.65 -17.53
CA LEU A 287 11.52 15.78 -17.36
C LEU A 287 10.88 14.52 -16.78
N GLU A 288 11.37 13.36 -17.20
CA GLU A 288 10.97 12.06 -16.66
C GLU A 288 11.28 11.99 -15.15
N GLY A 289 12.48 12.37 -14.74
CA GLY A 289 12.84 12.44 -13.32
C GLY A 289 12.02 13.50 -12.55
N VAL A 290 11.79 14.70 -13.09
CA VAL A 290 10.89 15.69 -12.46
C VAL A 290 9.49 15.11 -12.30
N GLY A 291 9.02 14.34 -13.28
CA GLY A 291 7.75 13.63 -13.20
C GLY A 291 7.66 12.69 -11.99
N ALA A 292 8.74 11.99 -11.66
CA ALA A 292 8.80 11.10 -10.49
C ALA A 292 8.68 11.85 -9.15
N VAL A 293 9.15 13.10 -9.09
CA VAL A 293 9.18 13.93 -7.87
C VAL A 293 8.24 15.15 -7.93
N GLN A 294 7.27 15.16 -8.84
CA GLN A 294 6.47 16.36 -9.17
C GLN A 294 5.59 16.88 -8.02
N ASP A 295 5.32 16.05 -7.02
CA ASP A 295 4.50 16.36 -5.85
C ASP A 295 5.31 17.01 -4.72
N MET A 296 6.63 17.10 -4.88
CA MET A 296 7.44 18.02 -4.08
C MET A 296 7.13 19.47 -4.50
N ASP A 297 7.07 20.37 -3.51
CA ASP A 297 6.84 21.80 -3.75
C ASP A 297 7.93 22.43 -4.63
N PHE A 298 9.16 21.92 -4.51
CA PHE A 298 10.33 22.45 -5.18
C PHE A 298 11.41 21.38 -5.35
N THR A 299 11.86 21.17 -6.59
CA THR A 299 12.88 20.18 -6.91
C THR A 299 13.64 20.55 -8.19
N GLY A 300 14.86 20.06 -8.32
CA GLY A 300 15.67 20.13 -9.54
C GLY A 300 16.13 18.74 -9.95
N VAL A 301 16.13 18.48 -11.25
CA VAL A 301 16.58 17.20 -11.79
C VAL A 301 17.56 17.43 -12.92
N TRP A 302 18.78 16.94 -12.74
CA TRP A 302 19.73 16.78 -13.82
C TRP A 302 19.49 15.48 -14.58
N ALA A 303 19.77 15.51 -15.87
CA ALA A 303 20.03 14.30 -16.63
C ALA A 303 21.30 14.48 -17.45
N THR A 304 22.28 13.62 -17.23
CA THR A 304 23.58 13.65 -17.91
C THR A 304 23.72 12.41 -18.78
N SER A 305 23.83 12.63 -20.10
CA SER A 305 24.12 11.56 -21.03
C SER A 305 25.59 11.15 -20.93
N THR A 306 25.88 9.85 -21.01
CA THR A 306 27.25 9.33 -21.11
C THR A 306 28.01 9.85 -22.33
N THR A 307 27.31 10.42 -23.31
CA THR A 307 27.89 11.07 -24.48
C THR A 307 28.27 12.55 -24.27
N GLY A 308 28.01 13.12 -23.09
CA GLY A 308 28.36 14.50 -22.71
C GLY A 308 27.18 15.48 -22.59
N PRO A 309 26.15 15.47 -23.46
CA PRO A 309 25.00 16.34 -23.32
C PRO A 309 24.25 16.16 -22.00
N TRP A 310 23.82 17.26 -21.41
CA TRP A 310 23.05 17.26 -20.17
C TRP A 310 21.89 18.24 -20.23
N ALA A 311 20.95 18.11 -19.29
CA ALA A 311 19.92 19.09 -19.03
C ALA A 311 19.64 19.20 -17.53
N LEU A 312 19.17 20.36 -17.09
CA LEU A 312 18.61 20.57 -15.75
C LEU A 312 17.17 21.06 -15.92
N ILE A 313 16.23 20.45 -15.22
CA ILE A 313 14.88 20.97 -15.08
C ILE A 313 14.62 21.29 -13.62
N ILE A 314 14.22 22.53 -13.35
CA ILE A 314 13.80 22.99 -12.03
C ILE A 314 12.29 23.14 -12.03
N TRP A 315 11.63 22.48 -11.09
CA TRP A 315 10.18 22.49 -10.95
C TRP A 315 9.77 23.13 -9.64
N ARG A 316 8.89 24.12 -9.73
CA ARG A 316 8.18 24.74 -8.61
C ARG A 316 6.78 25.09 -9.08
N SER A 317 5.79 24.28 -8.72
CA SER A 317 4.43 24.45 -9.23
C SER A 317 3.93 25.92 -9.15
N PRO A 318 3.43 26.51 -10.26
CA PRO A 318 3.21 25.94 -11.60
C PRO A 318 4.38 26.15 -12.59
N ASP A 319 5.51 26.71 -12.16
CA ASP A 319 6.62 27.16 -13.00
C ASP A 319 7.69 26.06 -13.19
N MET A 320 8.14 25.92 -14.43
CA MET A 320 9.18 24.98 -14.83
C MET A 320 10.27 25.70 -15.61
N VAL A 321 11.51 25.64 -15.11
CA VAL A 321 12.70 26.17 -15.78
C VAL A 321 13.49 25.02 -16.38
N ILE A 322 13.82 25.13 -17.66
CA ILE A 322 14.63 24.14 -18.39
C ILE A 322 15.95 24.80 -18.76
N VAL A 323 17.05 24.10 -18.49
CA VAL A 323 18.39 24.43 -18.94
C VAL A 323 18.87 23.30 -19.85
N ASP A 324 19.01 23.58 -21.14
CA ASP A 324 19.54 22.61 -22.12
C ASP A 324 21.04 22.85 -22.33
N GLY A 325 21.84 21.91 -21.86
CA GLY A 325 23.30 21.94 -21.90
C GLY A 325 23.94 21.22 -23.10
N ARG A 326 23.17 20.94 -24.17
CA ARG A 326 23.72 20.29 -25.39
C ARG A 326 24.76 21.13 -26.14
N SER A 327 24.70 22.45 -26.00
CA SER A 327 25.58 23.40 -26.69
C SER A 327 26.59 24.00 -25.72
N ALA A 328 27.69 24.58 -26.24
CA ALA A 328 28.71 25.25 -25.42
C ALA A 328 28.15 26.38 -24.54
N VAL A 329 27.05 27.00 -24.98
CA VAL A 329 26.27 27.95 -24.17
C VAL A 329 24.91 27.32 -23.88
N PRO A 330 24.52 27.14 -22.61
CA PRO A 330 23.25 26.52 -22.26
C PRO A 330 22.07 27.42 -22.64
N LEU A 331 20.97 26.78 -23.06
CA LEU A 331 19.72 27.47 -23.40
C LEU A 331 18.73 27.40 -22.25
N TRP A 332 18.15 28.54 -21.90
CA TRP A 332 17.23 28.73 -20.79
C TRP A 332 15.82 28.93 -21.29
N GLN A 333 14.88 28.17 -20.74
CA GLN A 333 13.45 28.29 -21.04
C GLN A 333 12.64 28.32 -19.74
N HIS A 334 11.59 29.13 -19.71
CA HIS A 334 10.62 29.16 -18.63
C HIS A 334 9.26 28.77 -19.20
N ARG A 335 8.64 27.74 -18.62
CA ARG A 335 7.28 27.32 -18.95
C ARG A 335 6.40 27.37 -17.72
N ARG A 336 5.18 27.89 -17.88
CA ARG A 336 4.17 27.88 -16.82
C ARG A 336 3.13 26.82 -17.16
N LEU A 337 3.02 25.81 -16.30
CA LEU A 337 2.20 24.63 -16.53
C LEU A 337 0.77 24.83 -16.01
N THR A 338 -0.18 24.20 -16.68
CA THR A 338 -1.56 24.08 -16.19
C THR A 338 -1.69 22.84 -15.30
N PRO A 339 -2.73 22.72 -14.45
CA PRO A 339 -2.98 21.52 -13.66
C PRO A 339 -3.10 20.23 -14.50
N LEU A 340 -3.50 20.34 -15.77
CA LEU A 340 -3.60 19.22 -16.71
C LEU A 340 -2.28 18.86 -17.41
N GLN A 341 -1.27 19.73 -17.32
CA GLN A 341 0.03 19.58 -17.98
C GLN A 341 1.18 19.54 -16.96
N ARG A 342 0.98 18.87 -15.82
CA ARG A 342 2.05 18.68 -14.83
C ARG A 342 3.23 17.90 -15.42
N PRO A 343 4.45 18.00 -14.86
CA PRO A 343 5.65 17.41 -15.44
C PRO A 343 5.52 15.93 -15.80
N LYS A 344 4.87 15.12 -14.94
CA LYS A 344 4.66 13.69 -15.19
C LYS A 344 3.78 13.42 -16.42
N ALA A 345 2.76 14.24 -16.65
CA ALA A 345 1.91 14.15 -17.85
C ALA A 345 2.68 14.54 -19.13
N LEU A 346 3.52 15.58 -19.05
CA LEU A 346 4.37 16.00 -20.17
C LEU A 346 5.46 14.96 -20.50
N ALA A 347 6.01 14.28 -19.48
CA ALA A 347 6.95 13.18 -19.64
C ALA A 347 6.32 12.01 -20.41
N GLY A 348 5.11 11.59 -20.01
CA GLY A 348 4.36 10.51 -20.69
C GLY A 348 4.05 10.83 -22.15
N GLY A 349 3.65 12.07 -22.45
CA GLY A 349 3.39 12.53 -23.82
C GLY A 349 4.65 12.86 -24.64
N LYS A 350 5.84 12.88 -24.02
CA LYS A 350 7.12 13.29 -24.62
C LYS A 350 7.05 14.60 -25.40
N ASN A 351 6.18 15.53 -24.98
CA ASN A 351 5.87 16.76 -25.73
C ASN A 351 5.83 18.00 -24.85
N LEU A 352 7.00 18.62 -24.69
CA LEU A 352 7.18 19.89 -23.97
C LEU A 352 6.59 21.11 -24.71
N SER A 353 6.39 21.02 -26.02
CA SER A 353 5.94 22.15 -26.84
C SER A 353 4.49 22.55 -26.55
N SER A 354 3.72 21.68 -25.91
CA SER A 354 2.33 21.93 -25.52
C SER A 354 2.19 22.92 -24.35
N ALA A 355 3.25 23.13 -23.57
CA ALA A 355 3.23 24.03 -22.41
C ALA A 355 3.60 25.47 -22.78
N PRO A 356 2.85 26.50 -22.35
CA PRO A 356 3.13 27.90 -22.68
C PRO A 356 4.53 28.35 -22.25
N LEU A 357 5.25 29.00 -23.17
CA LEU A 357 6.55 29.60 -22.91
C LEU A 357 6.35 31.02 -22.34
N VAL A 358 6.99 31.30 -21.21
CA VAL A 358 7.10 32.66 -20.67
C VAL A 358 8.31 33.33 -21.31
N SER A 359 8.10 34.49 -21.93
CA SER A 359 9.16 35.19 -22.66
C SER A 359 10.12 35.89 -21.70
N HIS A 360 11.40 35.54 -21.80
CA HIS A 360 12.50 36.12 -21.03
C HIS A 360 13.67 36.41 -21.96
N GLY A 361 13.65 37.56 -22.64
CA GLY A 361 14.78 38.07 -23.42
C GLY A 361 15.56 37.03 -24.26
N PRO A 362 16.89 37.17 -24.39
CA PRO A 362 17.75 36.16 -25.00
C PRO A 362 17.86 34.88 -24.14
N GLN A 363 17.59 33.72 -24.74
CA GLN A 363 17.61 32.42 -24.05
C GLN A 363 19.01 31.89 -23.73
N ASN A 364 20.07 32.53 -24.21
CA ASN A 364 21.46 32.11 -23.95
C ASN A 364 22.03 32.66 -22.63
N ARG A 365 21.19 33.25 -21.78
CA ARG A 365 21.54 33.78 -20.47
C ARG A 365 20.46 33.40 -19.44
N PRO A 366 20.84 33.20 -18.17
CA PRO A 366 19.86 33.03 -17.11
C PRO A 366 19.04 34.31 -16.94
N PHE A 367 17.75 34.15 -16.64
CA PHE A 367 16.86 35.21 -16.21
C PHE A 367 16.76 35.26 -14.68
N PRO A 368 16.35 36.39 -14.07
CA PRO A 368 16.42 36.59 -12.62
C PRO A 368 15.76 35.48 -11.80
N GLU A 369 14.60 34.99 -12.23
CA GLU A 369 13.86 33.92 -11.57
C GLU A 369 14.63 32.59 -11.62
N ALA A 370 15.27 32.26 -12.75
CA ALA A 370 16.09 31.05 -12.85
C ALA A 370 17.31 31.11 -11.92
N SER A 371 17.97 32.27 -11.84
CA SER A 371 19.10 32.46 -10.91
C SER A 371 18.67 32.31 -9.45
N ALA A 372 17.52 32.85 -9.08
CA ALA A 372 16.98 32.69 -7.74
C ALA A 372 16.67 31.22 -7.41
N LEU A 373 16.09 30.47 -8.35
CA LEU A 373 15.81 29.04 -8.16
C LEU A 373 17.09 28.21 -8.05
N LEU A 374 18.12 28.49 -8.85
CA LEU A 374 19.43 27.83 -8.69
C LEU A 374 20.01 28.05 -7.29
N HIS A 375 19.99 29.28 -6.79
CA HIS A 375 20.46 29.57 -5.44
C HIS A 375 19.67 28.83 -4.37
N LEU A 376 18.35 28.68 -4.53
CA LEU A 376 17.51 27.90 -3.61
C LEU A 376 17.81 26.40 -3.64
N LEU A 377 18.35 25.88 -4.75
CA LEU A 377 18.88 24.51 -4.84
C LEU A 377 20.31 24.39 -4.31
N GLY A 378 20.92 25.48 -3.83
CA GLY A 378 22.31 25.49 -3.39
C GLY A 378 23.33 25.51 -4.54
N LEU A 379 22.90 25.86 -5.75
CA LEU A 379 23.73 25.82 -6.96
C LEU A 379 24.26 27.21 -7.32
N SER A 380 25.56 27.28 -7.62
CA SER A 380 26.19 28.47 -8.19
C SER A 380 26.15 28.50 -9.73
N SER A 381 25.93 27.34 -10.37
CA SER A 381 25.82 27.18 -11.81
C SER A 381 24.86 26.01 -12.14
N PRO A 382 24.28 25.95 -13.35
CA PRO A 382 23.37 24.86 -13.73
C PRO A 382 24.08 23.56 -14.09
N ASN A 383 25.41 23.56 -14.16
CA ASN A 383 26.20 22.41 -14.59
C ASN A 383 25.98 21.22 -13.64
N PRO A 384 25.91 19.99 -14.19
CA PRO A 384 25.80 18.80 -13.36
C PRO A 384 27.08 18.60 -12.52
N PRO A 385 26.98 17.89 -11.39
CA PRO A 385 28.14 17.51 -10.59
C PRO A 385 29.08 16.60 -11.40
N ALA A 386 30.39 16.72 -11.16
CA ALA A 386 31.40 15.94 -11.87
C ALA A 386 31.40 14.46 -11.48
N ASP A 387 31.08 14.17 -10.21
CA ASP A 387 31.03 12.82 -9.65
C ASP A 387 29.68 12.57 -8.99
N CYS A 388 29.08 11.43 -9.31
CA CYS A 388 27.98 10.84 -8.53
C CYS A 388 28.65 9.88 -7.54
N SER A 389 28.98 10.35 -6.34
CA SER A 389 29.40 9.44 -5.28
C SER A 389 28.14 8.75 -4.71
N PRO A 390 28.15 7.43 -4.50
CA PRO A 390 27.06 6.72 -3.82
C PRO A 390 26.90 7.18 -2.37
#